data_AF-A0A1G1F5C9-F1
#
_entry.id   AF-A0A1G1F5C9-F1
#
_cell.length_a   1.000
_cell.length_b   1.000
_cell.length_c   1.000
_cell.angle_alpha   90.00
_cell.angle_beta   90.00
_cell.angle_gamma   90.00
#
_symmetry.space_group_name_H-M   'P 1'
#
loop_
_entity.id
_entity.type
_entity.pdbx_description
1 polymer ?
#
loop_
_entity_poly.entity_id
_entity_poly.type
_entity_poly.pdbx_seq_one_letter_code
_entity_poly.pdbx_strand_id
1 'polypeptide(L)' 'MPTLIVLLVIISLVTIFSVQNAAPVTISLFFWSFQGSLAVVIFLSTVVGIIIGVIIMSMMHMRSVRKKKEKESQAIQDL' A
#
# COMPACT_ATOMS: atom_id res chain seq x y z
N MET A 1 -15.38 18.93 -18.33
CA MET A 1 -14.37 19.15 -19.39
C MET A 1 -12.93 19.24 -18.89
N PRO A 2 -12.56 20.00 -17.84
CA PRO A 2 -11.15 20.08 -17.41
C PRO A 2 -10.61 18.76 -16.82
N THR A 3 -11.49 17.94 -16.24
CA THR A 3 -11.15 16.62 -15.67
C THR A 3 -10.51 15.67 -16.68
N LEU A 4 -10.97 15.66 -17.95
CA LEU A 4 -10.40 14.82 -19.00
C LEU A 4 -8.99 15.29 -19.39
N ILE A 5 -8.77 16.60 -19.42
CA ILE A 5 -7.46 17.19 -19.73
C ILE A 5 -6.47 16.85 -18.62
N VAL A 6 -6.87 17.01 -17.36
CA VAL A 6 -6.06 16.64 -16.19
C VAL A 6 -5.73 15.14 -16.22
N LEU A 7 -6.71 14.29 -16.54
CA LEU A 7 -6.48 12.85 -16.64
C LEU A 7 -5.48 12.51 -17.76
N LEU A 8 -5.61 13.11 -18.95
CA LEU A 8 -4.68 12.90 -20.07
C LEU A 8 -3.26 13.34 -19.73
N VAL A 9 -3.10 14.46 -19.02
CA VAL A 9 -1.79 14.94 -18.55
C VAL A 9 -1.19 13.94 -17.57
N ILE A 10 -1.96 13.45 -16.59
CA ILE A 10 -1.49 12.46 -15.62
C ILE A 10 -1.07 11.16 -16.33
N ILE A 11 -1.89 10.63 -17.25
CA ILE A 11 -1.58 9.41 -17.99
C ILE A 11 -0.30 9.59 -18.82
N SER A 12 -0.13 10.74 -19.48
CA SER A 12 1.07 11.05 -20.27
C SER A 12 2.32 11.08 -19.40
N LEU A 13 2.25 11.73 -18.23
CA LEU A 13 3.37 11.78 -17.28
C LEU A 13 3.75 10.39 -16.76
N VAL A 14 2.76 9.57 -16.40
CA VAL A 14 2.99 8.18 -15.95
C VAL A 14 3.63 7.35 -17.06
N THR A 15 3.17 7.50 -18.29
CA THR A 15 3.70 6.77 -19.45
C THR A 15 5.15 7.16 -19.73
N ILE A 16 5.44 8.46 -19.77
CA ILE A 16 6.79 8.98 -19.99
C ILE A 16 7.73 8.51 -18.87
N PHE A 17 7.30 8.62 -17.61
CA PHE A 17 8.03 8.14 -16.46
C PHE A 17 8.33 6.64 -16.56
N SER A 18 7.35 5.84 -16.97
CA SER A 18 7.53 4.39 -17.14
C SER A 18 8.53 4.07 -18.25
N VAL A 19 8.44 4.72 -19.42
CA VAL A 19 9.35 4.48 -20.54
C VAL A 19 10.78 4.93 -20.22
N GLN A 20 10.96 6.09 -19.58
CA GLN A 20 12.29 6.58 -19.21
C GLN A 20 12.94 5.72 -18.12
N ASN A 21 12.14 5.15 -17.21
CA ASN A 21 12.61 4.25 -16.17
C ASN A 21 12.57 2.77 -16.61
N ALA A 22 12.33 2.48 -17.90
CA ALA A 22 12.27 1.12 -18.44
C ALA A 22 13.65 0.48 -18.68
N ALA A 23 14.74 1.17 -18.31
CA ALA A 23 16.07 0.58 -18.31
C ALA A 23 16.02 -0.75 -17.52
N PRO A 24 16.30 -1.90 -18.18
CA PRO A 24 16.12 -3.20 -17.57
C PRO A 24 17.13 -3.36 -16.43
N VAL A 25 16.62 -3.40 -15.21
CA VAL A 25 17.42 -3.71 -14.02
C VAL A 25 17.10 -5.13 -13.62
N THR A 26 18.14 -5.93 -13.39
CA THR A 26 18.01 -7.28 -12.85
C THR A 26 17.72 -7.17 -11.35
N ILE A 27 16.55 -7.62 -10.93
CA ILE A 27 16.15 -7.67 -9.54
C ILE A 27 16.27 -9.11 -9.05
N SER A 28 17.09 -9.32 -8.03
CA SER A 28 17.29 -10.61 -7.36
C SER A 28 16.53 -10.61 -6.04
N LEU A 29 15.36 -11.27 -5.98
CA LEU A 29 14.56 -11.45 -4.78
C LEU A 29 14.71 -12.87 -4.23
N PHE A 30 15.48 -13.03 -3.15
CA PHE A 30 15.76 -14.34 -2.52
C PHE A 30 16.20 -15.38 -3.57
N PHE A 31 15.29 -16.20 -4.08
CA PHE A 31 15.54 -17.26 -5.06
C PHE A 31 15.03 -16.96 -6.49
N TRP A 32 14.45 -15.78 -6.72
CA TRP A 32 13.96 -15.35 -8.03
C TRP A 32 14.76 -14.18 -8.58
N SER A 33 15.11 -14.25 -9.86
CA SER A 33 15.64 -13.13 -10.62
C SER A 33 14.68 -12.78 -11.74
N PHE A 34 14.39 -11.50 -11.91
CA PHE A 34 13.60 -11.01 -13.02
C PHE A 34 14.14 -9.67 -13.50
N GLN A 35 13.87 -9.34 -14.76
CA GLN A 35 14.24 -8.05 -15.34
C GLN A 35 13.00 -7.18 -15.41
N GLY A 36 13.11 -5.96 -14.89
CA GLY A 36 12.00 -5.02 -14.89
C GLY A 36 12.47 -3.58 -14.71
N SER A 37 11.53 -2.66 -14.85
CA SER A 37 11.74 -1.25 -14.54
C SER A 37 11.84 -1.04 -13.03
N LEU A 38 12.84 -0.28 -12.58
CA LEU A 38 12.98 0.16 -11.18
C LEU A 38 11.69 0.82 -10.65
N ALA A 39 11.07 1.66 -11.48
CA ALA A 39 9.84 2.38 -11.11
C ALA A 39 8.70 1.41 -10.76
N VAL A 40 8.51 0.35 -11.55
CA VAL A 40 7.47 -0.66 -11.32
C VAL A 40 7.72 -1.41 -10.02
N VAL A 41 8.98 -1.74 -9.73
CA VAL A 41 9.36 -2.44 -8.48
C VAL A 41 9.09 -1.57 -7.26
N ILE A 42 9.49 -0.29 -7.29
CA ILE A 42 9.24 0.66 -6.18
C ILE A 42 7.74 0.84 -5.96
N PHE A 43 6.97 1.00 -7.04
CA PHE A 43 5.52 1.16 -6.98
C PHE A 43 4.86 -0.07 -6.34
N LEU A 44 5.15 -1.27 -6.82
CA LEU A 44 4.60 -2.52 -6.28
C LEU A 44 5.00 -2.74 -4.81
N SER A 45 6.27 -2.51 -4.47
CA SER A 45 6.77 -2.61 -3.09
C SER A 45 6.01 -1.67 -2.16
N THR A 46 5.75 -0.43 -2.61
CA THR A 46 4.99 0.57 -1.86
C THR A 46 3.55 0.13 -1.65
N VAL A 47 2.88 -0.37 -2.69
CA VAL A 47 1.50 -0.88 -2.60
C VAL A 47 1.42 -2.05 -1.60
N VAL A 48 2.35 -3.00 -1.67
CA VAL A 48 2.42 -4.12 -0.72
C VAL A 48 2.63 -3.61 0.72
N GLY A 49 3.54 -2.64 0.91
CA GLY A 49 3.77 -2.02 2.21
C GLY A 49 2.52 -1.34 2.78
N ILE A 50 1.76 -0.62 1.96
CA ILE A 50 0.49 0.01 2.34
C ILE A 50 -0.52 -1.06 2.78
N ILE A 51 -0.68 -2.14 2.00
CA ILE A 51 -1.60 -3.24 2.33
C ILE A 51 -1.23 -3.85 3.68
N ILE A 52 0.04 -4.18 3.89
CA ILE A 52 0.53 -4.73 5.17
C ILE A 52 0.25 -3.75 6.33
N GLY A 53 0.55 -2.46 6.14
CA GLY A 53 0.30 -1.43 7.14
C GLY A 53 -1.18 -1.31 7.52
N VAL A 54 -2.08 -1.33 6.53
CA VAL A 54 -3.53 -1.30 6.75
C VAL A 54 -4.00 -2.54 7.51
N ILE A 55 -3.51 -3.73 7.17
CA ILE A 55 -3.83 -4.98 7.88
C ILE A 55 -3.40 -4.89 9.34
N ILE A 56 -2.15 -4.46 9.61
CA ILE A 56 -1.63 -4.33 10.97
C ILE A 56 -2.45 -3.32 11.78
N MET A 57 -2.73 -2.16 11.21
CA MET A 57 -3.54 -1.12 11.86
C MET A 57 -4.96 -1.64 12.20
N SER A 58 -5.59 -2.36 11.27
CA SER A 58 -6.91 -2.97 11.48
C SER A 58 -6.89 -4.00 12.61
N MET A 59 -5.89 -4.88 12.64
CA MET A 59 -5.73 -5.86 13.72
C MET A 59 -5.52 -5.21 15.09
N MET A 60 -4.71 -4.14 15.16
CA MET A 60 -4.49 -3.38 16.39
C MET A 60 -5.77 -2.69 16.87
N HIS A 61 -6.54 -2.11 15.95
CA HIS A 61 -7.80 -1.44 16.26
C HIS A 61 -8.81 -2.44 16.85
N MET A 62 -8.97 -3.61 16.23
CA MET A 62 -9.85 -4.68 16.73
C MET A 62 -9.50 -5.13 18.14
N ARG A 63 -8.20 -5.30 18.44
CA ARG A 63 -7.74 -5.64 19.80
C ARG A 63 -8.06 -4.56 20.82
N SER A 64 -7.92 -3.29 20.45
CA SER A 64 -8.21 -2.15 21.33
C SER A 64 -9.72 -2.06 21.64
N VAL A 65 -10.57 -2.21 20.62
CA VAL A 65 -12.03 -2.19 20.79
C VAL A 65 -12.50 -3.32 21.70
N ARG A 66 -11.95 -4.54 21.53
CA ARG A 66 -12.30 -5.68 22.39
C ARG A 66 -11.94 -5.44 23.85
N LYS A 67 -10.74 -4.91 24.13
CA LYS A 67 -10.31 -4.57 25.50
C LYS A 67 -11.20 -3.50 26.14
N LYS A 68 -11.72 -2.55 25.36
CA LYS A 68 -12.64 -1.52 25.88
C LYS A 68 -13.99 -2.12 26.29
N LYS A 69 -14.54 -3.02 25.46
CA LYS A 69 -15.80 -3.73 25.76
C LYS A 69 -15.69 -4.63 26.99
N GLU A 70 -14.57 -5.32 27.16
CA GLU A 70 -14.32 -6.18 28.33
C GLU A 70 -14.30 -5.36 29.65
N LYS A 71 -13.66 -4.18 29.64
CA LYS A 71 -13.63 -3.28 30.81
C LYS A 71 -15.00 -2.67 31.14
N GLU A 72 -15.79 -2.31 30.13
CA GLU A 72 -17.13 -1.75 30.31
C GLU A 72 -18.10 -2.79 30.88
N SER A 73 -18.01 -4.04 30.44
CA SER A 73 -18.84 -5.13 30.97
C SER A 73 -18.49 -5.51 32.42
N GLN A 74 -17.24 -5.34 32.85
CA GLN A 74 -16.83 -5.55 34.24
C GLN A 74 -17.37 -4.42 35.15
N ALA A 75 -17.26 -3.16 34.72
CA ALA A 75 -17.74 -2.03 35.51
C ALA A 75 -19.27 -2.03 35.74
N ILE A 76 -20.05 -2.63 34.84
CA ILE A 76 -21.51 -2.79 35.01
C ILE A 76 -21.86 -3.93 35.98
N GLN A 77 -21.00 -4.96 36.13
CA GLN A 77 -21.23 -6.05 37.09
C GLN A 77 -20.88 -5.69 38.53
N ASP A 78 -20.00 -4.71 38.73
CA ASP A 78 -19.55 -4.24 40.05
C ASP A 78 -20.48 -3.20 40.70
N LEU A 79 -21.63 -2.88 40.07
CA LEU A 79 -22.55 -1.79 40.43
C LEU A 79 -23.89 -2.33 40.95
#